data_AF-A0A0A2X144-F1
#
_entry.id   AF-A0A0A2X144-F1
#
_cell.length_a   1.000
_cell.length_b   1.000
_cell.length_c   1.000
_cell.angle_alpha   90.00
_cell.angle_beta   90.00
_cell.angle_gamma   90.00
#
_symmetry.space_group_name_H-M   'P 1'
#
loop_
_entity.id
_entity.type
_entity.pdbx_description
1 polymer ?
#
loop_
_entity_poly.entity_id
_entity_poly.type
_entity_poly.pdbx_seq_one_letter_code
_entity_poly.pdbx_strand_id
1 'polypeptide(L)' 'MSSIEERVKKIVIEQLGVKEEEVTNSASFVDDLGADSLDTVELVMALEEEFECEIPDEEAEKITSVQQAIDYIKAHVKA' A
#
# COMPACT_ATOMS: atom_id res chain seq x y z
N MET A 1 -15.67 2.36 -11.75
CA MET A 1 -14.19 2.35 -11.68
C MET A 1 -13.84 2.44 -10.23
N SER A 2 -13.09 1.49 -9.70
CA SER A 2 -12.63 1.56 -8.31
C SER A 2 -11.62 2.70 -8.17
N SER A 3 -11.70 3.46 -7.09
CA SER A 3 -10.74 4.54 -6.86
C SER A 3 -9.35 3.99 -6.53
N ILE A 4 -8.30 4.82 -6.65
CA ILE A 4 -6.93 4.44 -6.23
C ILE A 4 -6.94 3.97 -4.77
N GLU A 5 -7.69 4.65 -3.91
CA GLU A 5 -7.81 4.29 -2.50
C GLU A 5 -8.44 2.91 -2.31
N GLU A 6 -9.53 2.60 -3.01
CA GLU A 6 -10.18 1.28 -2.92
C GLU A 6 -9.24 0.16 -3.39
N ARG A 7 -8.49 0.40 -4.47
CA ARG A 7 -7.53 -0.58 -5.02
C ARG A 7 -6.36 -0.81 -4.05
N VAL A 8 -5.77 0.26 -3.51
CA VAL A 8 -4.69 0.15 -2.50
C VAL A 8 -5.19 -0.61 -1.27
N LYS A 9 -6.33 -0.23 -0.70
CA LYS A 9 -6.90 -0.92 0.47
C LYS A 9 -7.15 -2.39 0.20
N LYS A 10 -7.66 -2.73 -0.98
CA LYS A 10 -7.89 -4.11 -1.38
C LYS A 10 -6.60 -4.93 -1.41
N ILE A 11 -5.53 -4.40 -2.01
CA ILE A 11 -4.23 -5.08 -2.03
C ILE A 11 -3.71 -5.30 -0.61
N VAL A 12 -3.81 -4.30 0.26
CA VAL A 12 -3.37 -4.41 1.67
C VAL A 12 -4.13 -5.53 2.40
N ILE A 13 -5.45 -5.61 2.21
CA ILE A 13 -6.30 -6.67 2.78
C ILE A 13 -5.88 -8.06 2.26
N GLU A 14 -5.68 -8.19 0.95
CA GLU A 14 -5.35 -9.46 0.31
C GLU A 14 -3.93 -9.92 0.66
N GLN A 15 -2.96 -9.00 0.69
CA GLN A 15 -1.55 -9.29 0.94
C GLN A 15 -1.28 -9.57 2.42
N LEU A 16 -1.82 -8.76 3.32
CA LEU A 16 -1.55 -8.90 4.77
C LEU A 16 -2.57 -9.81 5.47
N GLY A 17 -3.65 -10.22 4.79
CA GLY A 17 -4.69 -11.05 5.38
C GLY A 17 -5.47 -10.38 6.52
N VAL A 18 -5.44 -9.05 6.58
CA VAL A 18 -6.11 -8.23 7.59
C VAL A 18 -7.54 -7.90 7.19
N LYS A 19 -8.35 -7.40 8.12
CA LYS A 19 -9.73 -7.04 7.80
C LYS A 19 -9.83 -5.64 7.22
N GLU A 20 -10.84 -5.41 6.38
CA GLU A 20 -11.14 -4.07 5.83
C GLU A 20 -11.34 -3.00 6.91
N GLU A 21 -11.88 -3.38 8.07
CA GLU A 21 -12.07 -2.48 9.21
C GLU A 21 -10.76 -2.00 9.85
N GLU A 22 -9.66 -2.75 9.67
CA GLU A 22 -8.33 -2.44 10.20
C GLU A 22 -7.55 -1.54 9.22
N VAL A 23 -7.83 -1.63 7.91
CA VAL A 23 -7.15 -0.86 6.85
C VAL A 23 -7.70 0.57 6.74
N THR A 24 -7.41 1.35 7.78
CA THR A 24 -7.67 2.80 7.80
C THR A 24 -6.54 3.57 7.12
N ASN A 25 -6.82 4.78 6.65
CA ASN A 25 -5.80 5.60 5.99
C ASN A 25 -4.61 5.91 6.92
N SER A 26 -4.87 6.02 8.23
CA SER A 26 -3.85 6.24 9.25
C SER A 26 -3.11 4.98 9.70
N ALA A 27 -3.55 3.78 9.26
CA ALA A 27 -2.96 2.54 9.71
C ALA A 27 -1.50 2.42 9.25
N SER A 28 -0.61 2.14 10.20
CA SER A 28 0.77 1.75 9.96
C SER A 28 0.81 0.30 9.46
N PHE A 29 1.53 0.04 8.37
CA PHE A 29 1.68 -1.32 7.84
C PHE A 29 2.31 -2.24 8.88
N VAL A 30 3.31 -1.75 9.60
CA VAL A 30 4.05 -2.53 10.60
C VAL A 30 3.35 -2.49 11.96
N ASP A 31 3.03 -1.30 12.48
CA ASP A 31 2.57 -1.17 13.87
C ASP A 31 1.11 -1.57 14.07
N ASP A 32 0.24 -1.28 13.10
CA ASP A 32 -1.21 -1.51 13.20
C ASP A 32 -1.64 -2.78 12.46
N LEU A 33 -1.06 -3.03 11.28
CA LEU A 33 -1.42 -4.18 10.44
C LEU A 33 -0.48 -5.38 10.62
N GLY A 34 0.62 -5.22 11.37
CA GLY A 34 1.52 -6.31 11.73
C GLY A 34 2.36 -6.85 10.57
N ALA A 35 2.53 -6.09 9.49
CA ALA A 35 3.38 -6.47 8.37
C ALA A 35 4.84 -6.57 8.83
N ASP A 36 5.49 -7.68 8.47
CA ASP A 36 6.93 -7.81 8.63
C ASP A 36 7.71 -7.20 7.45
N SER A 37 9.04 -7.28 7.51
CA SER A 37 9.89 -6.73 6.43
C SER A 37 9.66 -7.41 5.07
N LEU A 38 9.30 -8.69 5.04
CA LEU A 38 8.99 -9.41 3.80
C LEU A 38 7.63 -8.96 3.27
N ASP A 39 6.63 -8.88 4.15
CA ASP A 39 5.28 -8.43 3.80
C ASP A 39 5.30 -7.02 3.20
N THR A 40 6.11 -6.11 3.73
CA THR A 40 6.25 -4.76 3.17
C THR A 40 6.83 -4.74 1.77
N VAL A 41 7.78 -5.65 1.46
CA VAL A 41 8.38 -5.77 0.13
C VAL A 41 7.37 -6.34 -0.85
N GLU A 42 6.67 -7.41 -0.47
CA GLU A 42 5.65 -8.01 -1.32
C GLU A 42 4.47 -7.06 -1.56
N LEU A 43 4.07 -6.28 -0.55
CA LEU A 43 3.05 -5.25 -0.68
C LEU A 43 3.44 -4.18 -1.69
N VAL A 44 4.68 -3.68 -1.63
CA VAL A 44 5.20 -2.68 -2.58
C VAL A 44 5.21 -3.25 -3.99
N MET A 45 5.68 -4.47 -4.19
CA MET A 45 5.68 -5.13 -5.49
C MET A 45 4.25 -5.30 -6.05
N ALA A 46 3.28 -5.65 -5.19
CA ALA A 46 1.87 -5.78 -5.60
C ALA A 46 1.27 -4.43 -6.00
N LEU A 47 1.64 -3.34 -5.32
CA LEU A 47 1.24 -1.98 -5.69
C LEU A 47 1.87 -1.57 -7.03
N GLU A 48 3.15 -1.85 -7.25
CA GLU A 48 3.83 -1.61 -8.53
C GLU A 48 3.16 -2.32 -9.70
N GLU A 49 2.82 -3.61 -9.53
CA GLU A 49 2.16 -4.41 -10.57
C GLU A 49 0.73 -3.92 -10.85
N GLU A 50 -0.07 -3.66 -9.82
CA GLU A 50 -1.47 -3.21 -9.97
C GLU A 50 -1.56 -1.83 -10.65
N PHE A 51 -0.60 -0.94 -10.37
CA PHE A 51 -0.62 0.44 -10.84
C PHE A 51 0.34 0.72 -12.00
N GLU A 52 1.05 -0.30 -12.49
CA GLU A 52 2.08 -0.19 -13.52
C GLU A 52 3.09 0.95 -13.22
N CYS A 53 3.52 1.03 -11.95
CA CYS A 53 4.46 2.04 -11.47
C CYS A 53 5.75 1.41 -10.91
N GLU A 54 6.78 2.23 -10.72
CA GLU A 54 8.01 1.86 -10.00
C GLU A 54 8.09 2.70 -8.73
N ILE A 55 8.28 2.03 -7.59
CA ILE A 55 8.49 2.62 -6.27
C ILE A 55 9.95 2.35 -5.88
N PRO A 56 10.85 3.35 -5.96
CA PRO A 56 12.23 3.17 -5.55
C PRO A 56 12.32 2.76 -4.07
N ASP A 57 13.30 1.91 -3.74
CA ASP A 57 13.53 1.42 -2.37
C ASP A 57 13.54 2.55 -1.32
N GLU A 58 14.18 3.68 -1.62
CA GLU A 58 14.23 4.85 -0.72
C GLU A 58 12.87 5.48 -0.43
N GLU A 59 11.92 5.38 -1.38
CA GLU A 59 10.55 5.86 -1.20
C GLU A 59 9.69 4.79 -0.53
N ALA A 60 9.88 3.51 -0.87
CA ALA A 60 9.23 2.38 -0.20
C ALA A 60 9.51 2.40 1.32
N GLU A 61 10.75 2.66 1.73
CA GLU A 61 11.12 2.81 3.15
C GLU A 61 10.40 3.95 3.87
N LYS A 62 9.93 4.98 3.14
CA LYS A 62 9.19 6.13 3.70
C LYS A 62 7.68 5.88 3.74
N ILE A 63 7.18 4.91 2.97
CA ILE A 63 5.77 4.53 2.89
C ILE A 63 5.48 3.57 4.05
N THR A 64 5.14 4.13 5.21
CA THR A 64 4.85 3.34 6.42
C THR A 64 3.36 3.21 6.71
N SER A 65 2.51 3.96 6.01
CA SER A 65 1.06 3.97 6.21
C SER A 65 0.25 3.87 4.92
N VAL A 66 -1.00 3.44 5.06
CA VAL A 66 -1.95 3.30 3.94
C VAL A 66 -2.12 4.63 3.19
N GLN A 67 -2.26 5.76 3.90
CA GLN A 67 -2.39 7.07 3.25
C GLN A 67 -1.17 7.43 2.41
N GLN A 68 0.04 7.15 2.91
CA GLN A 68 1.26 7.45 2.16
C GLN A 68 1.36 6.63 0.88
N ALA A 69 0.99 5.35 0.91
CA ALA A 69 0.94 4.51 -0.29
C ALA A 69 -0.06 5.09 -1.31
N ILE A 70 -1.27 5.46 -0.85
CA ILE A 70 -2.29 6.10 -1.70
C ILE A 70 -1.78 7.39 -2.31
N ASP A 71 -1.15 8.26 -1.52
CA ASP A 71 -0.66 9.56 -1.97
C ASP A 71 0.50 9.41 -2.95
N TYR A 72 1.39 8.46 -2.70
CA TYR A 72 2.47 8.12 -3.62
C TYR A 72 1.91 7.67 -4.96
N ILE A 73 0.98 6.72 -4.96
CA ILE A 73 0.38 6.18 -6.18
C ILE A 73 -0.39 7.27 -6.92
N LYS A 74 -1.16 8.12 -6.23
CA LYS A 74 -1.85 9.27 -6.85
C LYS A 74 -0.89 10.26 -7.51
N ALA A 75 0.31 10.44 -6.97
CA ALA A 75 1.31 11.34 -7.53
C ALA A 75 2.04 10.75 -8.75
N HIS A 76 2.15 9.42 -8.84
CA HIS A 76 2.95 8.74 -9.86
C HIS A 76 2.12 8.07 -10.97
N VAL A 77 0.84 7.79 -10.72
CA VAL A 77 -0.09 7.26 -11.72
C VAL A 77 -0.88 8.41 -12.34
N LYS A 78 -0.80 8.55 -13.67
CA LYS A 78 -1.72 9.43 -14.40
C LYS A 78 -3.07 8.71 -14.54
N ALA A 79 -4.11 9.30 -13.94
CA ALA A 79 -5.50 8.91 -14.15
C ALA A 79 -5.93 9.03 -15.63
#